data_AF-A0A2Z5N4E9-F1
#
_entry.id   AF-A0A2Z5N4E9-F1
#
_cell.length_a   1.000
_cell.length_b   1.000
_cell.length_c   1.000
_cell.angle_alpha   90.00
_cell.angle_beta   90.00
_cell.angle_gamma   90.00
#
_symmetry.space_group_name_H-M   'P 1'
#
loop_
_entity.id
_entity.type
_entity.pdbx_description
1 polymer ?
#
loop_
_entity_poly.entity_id
_entity_poly.type
_entity_poly.pdbx_seq_one_letter_code
_entity_poly.pdbx_strand_id
1 'polypeptide(L)'
;MLTAILREAERTGLEVRFVLMGGSFSEGLASSASDVDLVVVHDGERKSKNIVLVVAGVKVEAMVFGQQDFSMMIRMGRQGAAGAAYFWQLDARRRLLFSRPIHGHDAYEAQFGQARLEDFVADLAEFQKSLAIKSFSDVKGAFDDALHEDDLRIRCRIHLEHSVDLLLSSLGDYYFREKYRMARIRRSLKGDCLALVEDSISALLSGRMLEGRGLTSLSAWSGQVFAYSTLCQYLAAFSDFWPGWMTVGDVERFLKPPALEFPVGIFLNDKDVLCLSRRSAFKIPMEVANAVGLRLLGFSEDRVVEGIEAYVRYESARGRDDVVPENLLRKKLQKIMVRLGV
;
A
#
# COMPACT_ATOMS: atom_id res chain seq x y z
N MET A 1 -13.39 2.87 31.14
CA MET A 1 -12.09 3.18 30.48
C MET A 1 -11.80 4.68 30.47
N LEU A 2 -12.57 5.51 29.73
CA LEU A 2 -12.34 6.96 29.65
C LEU A 2 -12.19 7.64 31.02
N THR A 3 -13.10 7.34 31.96
CA THR A 3 -13.02 7.85 33.34
C THR A 3 -11.72 7.49 34.06
N ALA A 4 -11.18 6.29 33.83
CA ALA A 4 -9.93 5.86 34.46
C ALA A 4 -8.73 6.65 33.89
N ILE A 5 -8.74 6.91 32.58
CA ILE A 5 -7.70 7.71 31.92
C ILE A 5 -7.76 9.17 32.35
N LEU A 6 -8.96 9.76 32.43
CA LEU A 6 -9.10 11.15 32.88
C LEU A 6 -8.64 11.33 34.33
N ARG A 7 -8.98 10.39 35.22
CA ARG A 7 -8.50 10.40 36.61
C ARG A 7 -6.98 10.26 36.72
N GLU A 8 -6.39 9.40 35.90
CA GLU A 8 -4.94 9.20 35.89
C GLU A 8 -4.21 10.41 35.30
N ALA A 9 -4.79 11.06 34.28
CA ALA A 9 -4.28 12.32 33.74
C ALA A 9 -4.36 13.45 34.79
N GLU A 10 -5.47 13.57 35.50
CA GLU A 10 -5.62 14.53 36.60
C GLU A 10 -4.61 14.27 37.73
N ARG A 11 -4.44 13.00 38.14
CA ARG A 11 -3.44 12.59 39.15
C ARG A 11 -2.02 12.97 38.76
N THR A 12 -1.73 13.00 37.46
CA THR A 12 -0.43 13.37 36.91
C THR A 12 -0.31 14.86 36.57
N GLY A 13 -1.33 15.66 36.91
CA GLY A 13 -1.34 17.12 36.71
C GLY A 13 -1.55 17.54 35.25
N LEU A 14 -2.16 16.70 34.44
CA LEU A 14 -2.42 16.98 33.03
C LEU A 14 -3.80 17.62 32.83
N GLU A 15 -3.82 18.82 32.29
CA GLU A 15 -5.04 19.47 31.82
C GLU A 15 -5.39 18.92 30.43
N VAL A 16 -6.26 17.90 30.39
CA VAL A 16 -6.65 17.20 29.17
C VAL A 16 -7.56 18.08 28.32
N ARG A 17 -7.19 18.29 27.05
CA ARG A 17 -8.05 18.96 26.07
C ARG A 17 -8.99 18.00 25.37
N PHE A 18 -8.43 16.89 24.90
CA PHE A 18 -9.18 15.86 24.20
C PHE A 18 -8.48 14.51 24.29
N VAL A 19 -9.28 13.45 24.09
CA VAL A 19 -8.80 12.07 24.04
C VAL A 19 -9.29 11.45 22.75
N LEU A 20 -8.38 10.80 22.04
CA LEU A 20 -8.67 10.07 20.82
C LEU A 20 -8.53 8.57 21.08
N MET A 21 -9.41 7.80 20.46
CA MET A 21 -9.29 6.35 20.31
C MET A 21 -8.53 6.06 19.02
N GLY A 22 -7.45 5.28 19.12
CA GLY A 22 -6.61 4.93 18.00
C GLY A 22 -6.53 3.42 17.75
N GLY A 23 -5.60 3.06 16.87
CA GLY A 23 -5.22 1.68 16.62
C GLY A 23 -6.34 0.86 15.99
N SER A 24 -6.41 -0.42 16.36
CA SER A 24 -7.34 -1.36 15.71
C SER A 24 -8.82 -1.01 15.94
N PHE A 25 -9.16 -0.35 17.05
CA PHE A 25 -10.53 0.04 17.37
C PHE A 25 -11.04 1.18 16.47
N SER A 26 -10.23 2.21 16.24
CA SER A 26 -10.62 3.36 15.41
C SER A 26 -10.82 3.00 13.93
N GLU A 27 -10.41 1.80 13.54
CA GLU A 27 -10.35 1.34 12.15
C GLU A 27 -11.17 0.09 11.87
N GLY A 28 -11.90 -0.41 12.87
CA GLY A 28 -12.71 -1.62 12.72
C GLY A 28 -11.90 -2.89 12.49
N LEU A 29 -10.65 -2.94 12.97
CA LEU A 29 -9.76 -4.12 12.93
C LEU A 29 -9.63 -4.79 14.30
N ALA A 30 -10.24 -4.23 15.35
CA ALA A 30 -10.16 -4.76 16.70
C ALA A 30 -10.90 -6.10 16.84
N SER A 31 -10.32 -6.97 17.66
CA SER A 31 -10.95 -8.20 18.17
C SER A 31 -11.19 -8.07 19.67
N SER A 32 -11.91 -9.04 20.26
CA SER A 32 -12.13 -9.10 21.71
C SER A 32 -10.86 -9.18 22.55
N ALA A 33 -9.74 -9.60 21.96
CA ALA A 33 -8.42 -9.68 22.60
C ALA A 33 -7.53 -8.46 22.31
N SER A 34 -8.05 -7.43 21.64
CA SER A 34 -7.26 -6.25 21.29
C SER A 34 -7.12 -5.30 22.46
N ASP A 35 -5.89 -4.85 22.70
CA ASP A 35 -5.60 -3.73 23.59
C ASP A 35 -6.27 -2.45 23.07
N VAL A 36 -6.56 -1.52 23.98
CA VAL A 36 -7.10 -0.21 23.60
C VAL A 36 -5.97 0.81 23.52
N ASP A 37 -5.70 1.29 22.31
CA ASP A 37 -4.76 2.38 22.05
C ASP A 37 -5.51 3.73 22.16
N LEU A 38 -5.02 4.64 23.00
CA LEU A 38 -5.54 5.99 23.15
C LEU A 38 -4.46 7.04 22.87
N VAL A 39 -4.90 8.24 22.52
CA VAL A 39 -4.08 9.45 22.44
C VAL A 39 -4.68 10.48 23.37
N VAL A 40 -3.90 10.98 24.32
CA VAL A 40 -4.31 12.06 25.23
C VAL A 40 -3.54 13.31 24.85
N VAL A 41 -4.26 14.39 24.57
CA VAL A 41 -3.66 15.71 24.28
C VAL A 41 -3.98 16.67 25.41
N HIS A 42 -2.95 17.35 25.92
CA HIS A 42 -3.06 18.28 27.04
C HIS A 42 -2.41 19.64 26.73
N ASP A 43 -2.72 20.65 27.53
CA ASP A 43 -2.26 22.04 27.34
C ASP A 43 -0.79 22.30 27.75
N GLY A 44 -0.08 21.27 28.22
CA GLY A 44 1.32 21.39 28.64
C GLY A 44 2.32 21.37 27.48
N GLU A 45 3.49 21.99 27.68
CA GLU A 45 4.53 22.15 26.64
C GLU A 45 5.38 20.89 26.35
N ARG A 46 5.30 19.83 27.16
CA ARG A 46 6.17 18.65 27.03
C ARG A 46 5.37 17.37 26.82
N LYS A 47 5.95 16.44 26.04
CA LYS A 47 5.62 15.01 26.09
C LYS A 47 5.62 14.51 27.53
N SER A 48 4.46 14.04 27.95
CA SER A 48 4.31 13.33 29.22
C SER A 48 4.54 11.84 29.00
N LYS A 49 4.84 11.10 30.08
CA LYS A 49 4.96 9.64 30.01
C LYS A 49 3.64 9.04 29.53
N ASN A 50 3.71 7.97 28.75
CA ASN A 50 2.53 7.19 28.39
C ASN A 50 1.84 6.68 29.66
N ILE A 51 0.50 6.68 29.63
CA ILE A 51 -0.33 6.09 30.68
C ILE A 51 -0.67 4.66 30.27
N VAL A 52 -0.37 3.68 31.13
CA VAL A 52 -0.72 2.28 30.89
C VAL A 52 -1.53 1.77 32.06
N LEU A 53 -2.74 1.28 31.78
CA LEU A 53 -3.70 0.80 32.78
C LEU A 53 -4.30 -0.53 32.34
N VAL A 54 -4.85 -1.29 33.29
CA VAL A 54 -5.73 -2.42 32.99
C VAL A 54 -7.13 -2.08 33.51
N VAL A 55 -8.11 -2.05 32.61
CA VAL A 55 -9.50 -1.72 32.94
C VAL A 55 -10.38 -2.88 32.55
N ALA A 56 -11.06 -3.49 33.54
CA ALA A 56 -11.91 -4.66 33.34
C ALA A 56 -11.21 -5.80 32.58
N GLY A 57 -9.93 -6.06 32.89
CA GLY A 57 -9.13 -7.11 32.27
C GLY A 57 -8.53 -6.75 30.90
N VAL A 58 -8.79 -5.56 30.36
CA VAL A 58 -8.25 -5.10 29.07
C VAL A 58 -7.12 -4.09 29.31
N LYS A 59 -5.98 -4.27 28.63
CA LYS A 59 -4.88 -3.30 28.67
C LYS A 59 -5.26 -2.06 27.85
N VAL A 60 -5.10 -0.90 28.47
CA VAL A 60 -5.32 0.42 27.87
C VAL A 60 -3.99 1.16 27.88
N GLU A 61 -3.51 1.53 26.71
CA GLU A 61 -2.25 2.26 26.52
C GLU A 61 -2.55 3.62 25.89
N ALA A 62 -2.27 4.69 26.62
CA ALA A 62 -2.48 6.06 26.17
C ALA A 62 -1.15 6.76 25.93
N MET A 63 -0.90 7.13 24.67
CA MET A 63 0.19 8.01 24.30
C MET A 63 -0.19 9.45 24.65
N VAL A 64 0.69 10.14 25.38
CA VAL A 64 0.40 11.49 25.88
C VAL A 64 1.21 12.53 25.11
N PHE A 65 0.52 13.52 24.54
CA PHE A 65 1.11 14.60 23.76
C PHE A 65 0.76 15.97 24.36
N GLY A 66 1.76 16.85 24.44
CA GLY A 66 1.48 18.28 24.55
C GLY A 66 0.82 18.79 23.27
N GLN A 67 0.01 19.83 23.37
CA GLN A 67 -0.72 20.39 22.23
C GLN A 67 0.23 20.71 21.05
N GLN A 68 1.39 21.32 21.34
CA GLN A 68 2.35 21.70 20.31
C GLN A 68 2.96 20.48 19.61
N ASP A 69 3.30 19.42 20.36
CA ASP A 69 3.83 18.18 19.81
C ASP A 69 2.82 17.47 18.90
N PHE A 70 1.55 17.44 19.31
CA PHE A 70 0.47 16.91 18.49
C PHE A 70 0.34 17.71 17.18
N SER A 71 0.25 19.05 17.26
CA SER A 71 0.17 19.93 16.10
C SER A 71 1.35 19.75 15.15
N MET A 72 2.57 19.68 15.70
CA MET A 72 3.78 19.47 14.90
C MET A 72 3.72 18.15 14.15
N MET A 73 3.29 17.07 14.80
CA MET A 73 3.26 15.74 14.21
C MET A 73 2.21 15.61 13.10
N ILE A 74 0.99 16.16 13.28
CA ILE A 74 -0.06 16.09 12.25
C ILE A 74 0.22 17.02 11.05
N ARG A 75 1.01 18.08 11.25
CA ARG A 75 1.44 19.04 10.20
C ARG A 75 2.75 18.68 9.53
N MET A 76 3.49 17.70 10.04
CA MET A 76 4.78 17.29 9.52
C MET A 76 4.65 16.87 8.06
N GLY A 77 5.40 17.51 7.16
CA GLY A 77 5.53 17.06 5.76
C GLY A 77 6.74 16.13 5.58
N ARG A 78 7.00 15.73 4.33
CA ARG A 78 8.15 14.91 3.94
C ARG A 78 9.49 15.43 4.49
N GLN A 79 10.16 14.63 5.32
CA GLN A 79 11.54 14.86 5.76
C GLN A 79 12.41 13.68 5.33
N GLY A 80 12.86 13.69 4.07
CA GLY A 80 13.60 12.57 3.47
C GLY A 80 12.67 11.42 3.02
N ALA A 81 13.17 10.59 2.10
CA ALA A 81 12.31 9.73 1.28
C ALA A 81 12.26 8.25 1.70
N ALA A 82 13.08 7.78 2.64
CA ALA A 82 13.16 6.34 2.90
C ALA A 82 13.76 5.99 4.27
N GLY A 83 13.48 4.78 4.73
CA GLY A 83 14.14 4.14 5.86
C GLY A 83 13.28 4.00 7.12
N ALA A 84 13.83 3.29 8.12
CA ALA A 84 13.12 2.95 9.34
C ALA A 84 12.67 4.18 10.15
N ALA A 85 13.48 5.25 10.19
CA ALA A 85 13.12 6.48 10.90
C ALA A 85 11.88 7.14 10.27
N TYR A 86 11.84 7.23 8.93
CA TYR A 86 10.72 7.81 8.20
C TYR A 86 9.47 6.92 8.30
N PHE A 87 9.62 5.60 8.30
CA PHE A 87 8.52 4.67 8.60
C PHE A 87 7.86 4.97 9.95
N TRP A 88 8.66 5.08 11.02
CA TRP A 88 8.12 5.33 12.37
C TRP A 88 7.44 6.69 12.47
N GLN A 89 7.97 7.70 11.76
CA GLN A 89 7.34 9.01 11.65
C GLN A 89 5.98 8.94 10.96
N LEU A 90 5.89 8.22 9.83
CA LEU A 90 4.63 8.02 9.13
C LEU A 90 3.63 7.23 9.96
N ASP A 91 4.03 6.12 10.61
CA ASP A 91 3.13 5.34 11.48
C ASP A 91 2.63 6.18 12.67
N ALA A 92 3.50 6.97 13.30
CA ALA A 92 3.12 7.87 14.38
C ALA A 92 2.12 8.94 13.92
N ARG A 93 2.43 9.68 12.84
CA ARG A 93 1.55 10.70 12.25
C ARG A 93 0.20 10.09 11.89
N ARG A 94 0.22 8.92 11.26
CA ARG A 94 -0.96 8.17 10.85
C ARG A 94 -1.83 7.77 12.04
N ARG A 95 -1.24 7.27 13.14
CA ARG A 95 -2.01 6.97 14.36
C ARG A 95 -2.78 8.18 14.84
N LEU A 96 -2.18 9.38 14.80
CA LEU A 96 -2.86 10.61 15.19
C LEU A 96 -3.97 11.00 14.19
N LEU A 97 -3.67 10.96 12.90
CA LEU A 97 -4.60 11.40 11.84
C LEU A 97 -5.86 10.53 11.74
N PHE A 98 -5.75 9.24 12.03
CA PHE A 98 -6.85 8.27 11.91
C PHE A 98 -7.47 7.86 13.25
N SER A 99 -7.06 8.51 14.35
CA SER A 99 -7.73 8.35 15.64
C SER A 99 -9.05 9.12 15.68
N ARG A 100 -10.02 8.61 16.43
CA ARG A 100 -11.36 9.20 16.57
C ARG A 100 -11.52 9.88 17.92
N PRO A 101 -12.02 11.12 18.00
CA PRO A 101 -12.24 11.78 19.28
C PRO A 101 -13.31 11.03 20.10
N ILE A 102 -13.00 10.78 21.37
CA ILE A 102 -13.93 10.20 22.37
C ILE A 102 -14.18 11.15 23.55
N HIS A 103 -13.44 12.24 23.61
CA HIS A 103 -13.58 13.33 24.57
C HIS A 103 -13.00 14.62 23.97
N GLY A 104 -13.61 15.78 24.22
CA GLY A 104 -13.12 17.08 23.73
C GLY A 104 -13.24 17.27 22.22
N HIS A 105 -14.39 16.91 21.64
CA HIS A 105 -14.61 16.90 20.19
C HIS A 105 -14.35 18.27 19.53
N ASP A 106 -14.91 19.35 20.07
CA ASP A 106 -14.77 20.70 19.50
C ASP A 106 -13.30 21.17 19.47
N ALA A 107 -12.55 20.87 20.54
CA ALA A 107 -11.12 21.19 20.63
C ALA A 107 -10.31 20.36 19.63
N TYR A 108 -10.66 19.09 19.43
CA TYR A 108 -10.06 18.25 18.41
C TYR A 108 -10.35 18.80 17.00
N GLU A 109 -11.60 19.10 16.65
CA GLU A 109 -11.97 19.58 15.31
C GLU A 109 -11.26 20.90 14.97
N ALA A 110 -11.20 21.86 15.92
CA ALA A 110 -10.50 23.12 15.73
C ALA A 110 -9.00 22.94 15.45
N GLN A 111 -8.36 21.94 16.06
CA GLN A 111 -6.95 21.65 15.86
C GLN A 111 -6.70 20.75 14.64
N PHE A 112 -7.59 19.79 14.38
CA PHE A 112 -7.53 18.85 13.27
C PHE A 112 -7.80 19.54 11.92
N GLY A 113 -8.56 20.64 11.88
CA GLY A 113 -8.71 21.46 10.68
C GLY A 113 -7.38 22.01 10.13
N GLN A 114 -6.29 21.94 10.90
CA GLN A 114 -4.94 22.30 10.47
C GLN A 114 -4.15 21.11 9.89
N ALA A 115 -4.71 19.90 9.92
CA ALA A 115 -4.06 18.68 9.46
C ALA A 115 -3.91 18.67 7.94
N ARG A 116 -2.78 18.13 7.47
CA ARG A 116 -2.50 17.96 6.05
C ARG A 116 -2.68 16.52 5.63
N LEU A 117 -3.94 16.09 5.49
CA LEU A 117 -4.26 14.69 5.17
C LEU A 117 -3.75 14.31 3.77
N GLU A 118 -3.93 15.19 2.79
CA GLU A 118 -3.47 14.97 1.42
C GLU A 118 -1.94 14.80 1.36
N ASP A 119 -1.18 15.65 2.06
CA ASP A 119 0.28 15.51 2.20
C ASP A 119 0.64 14.15 2.80
N PHE A 120 -0.09 13.69 3.83
CA PHE A 120 0.16 12.37 4.43
C PHE A 120 -0.06 11.23 3.44
N VAL A 121 -1.15 11.28 2.68
CA VAL A 121 -1.48 10.25 1.68
C VAL A 121 -0.41 10.22 0.59
N ALA A 122 0.03 11.38 0.10
CA ALA A 122 1.11 11.48 -0.88
C ALA A 122 2.44 10.95 -0.33
N ASP A 123 2.79 11.32 0.89
CA ASP A 123 4.00 10.87 1.59
C ASP A 123 4.03 9.35 1.78
N LEU A 124 2.89 8.77 2.13
CA LEU A 124 2.72 7.33 2.30
C LEU A 124 2.82 6.58 0.97
N ALA A 125 2.12 7.04 -0.06
CA ALA A 125 2.18 6.42 -1.39
C ALA A 125 3.61 6.39 -1.94
N GLU A 126 4.34 7.51 -1.79
CA GLU A 126 5.74 7.64 -2.18
C GLU A 126 6.68 6.74 -1.36
N PHE A 127 6.43 6.61 -0.06
CA PHE A 127 7.18 5.70 0.81
C PHE A 127 6.99 4.24 0.40
N GLN A 128 5.75 3.79 0.18
CA GLN A 128 5.48 2.40 -0.25
C GLN A 128 6.06 2.12 -1.63
N LYS A 129 5.95 3.07 -2.56
CA LYS A 129 6.60 2.99 -3.88
C LYS A 129 8.11 2.81 -3.74
N SER A 130 8.75 3.60 -2.87
CA SER A 130 10.20 3.50 -2.61
C SER A 130 10.60 2.14 -2.03
N LEU A 131 9.80 1.57 -1.12
CA LEU A 131 10.02 0.22 -0.59
C LEU A 131 9.84 -0.86 -1.67
N ALA A 132 8.83 -0.73 -2.53
CA ALA A 132 8.58 -1.67 -3.61
C ALA A 132 9.71 -1.64 -4.67
N ILE A 133 10.24 -0.46 -5.01
CA ILE A 133 11.40 -0.30 -5.91
C ILE A 133 12.68 -0.88 -5.27
N LYS A 134 12.89 -0.63 -3.97
CA LYS A 134 14.04 -1.18 -3.25
C LYS A 134 14.00 -2.70 -3.23
N SER A 135 12.86 -3.29 -2.83
CA SER A 135 12.70 -4.75 -2.80
C SER A 135 12.80 -5.39 -4.18
N PHE A 136 12.37 -4.69 -5.24
CA PHE A 136 12.63 -5.13 -6.62
C PHE A 136 14.13 -5.25 -6.89
N SER A 137 14.91 -4.25 -6.49
CA SER A 137 16.37 -4.25 -6.66
C SER A 137 17.04 -5.36 -5.85
N ASP A 138 16.54 -5.62 -4.63
CA ASP A 138 17.00 -6.70 -3.76
C ASP A 138 16.71 -8.10 -4.33
N VAL A 139 15.53 -8.31 -4.92
CA VAL A 139 15.18 -9.57 -5.61
C VAL A 139 16.04 -9.73 -6.87
N LYS A 140 16.17 -8.68 -7.68
CA LYS A 140 17.01 -8.70 -8.89
C LYS A 140 18.44 -9.11 -8.55
N GLY A 141 19.07 -8.46 -7.56
CA GLY A 141 20.42 -8.80 -7.11
C GLY A 141 20.54 -10.26 -6.65
N ALA A 142 19.54 -10.75 -5.90
CA ALA A 142 19.52 -12.15 -5.46
C ALA A 142 19.50 -13.17 -6.62
N PHE A 143 18.83 -12.85 -7.73
CA PHE A 143 18.84 -13.67 -8.95
C PHE A 143 20.16 -13.58 -9.72
N ASP A 144 20.82 -12.43 -9.70
CA ASP A 144 22.09 -12.23 -10.41
C ASP A 144 23.25 -12.88 -9.63
N ASP A 145 23.22 -12.85 -8.30
CA ASP A 145 24.28 -13.35 -7.41
C ASP A 145 24.16 -14.84 -7.03
N ALA A 146 23.14 -15.55 -7.53
CA ALA A 146 22.84 -16.95 -7.23
C ALA A 146 22.79 -17.27 -5.71
N LEU A 147 22.08 -16.42 -4.93
CA LEU A 147 21.88 -16.62 -3.50
C LEU A 147 21.16 -17.95 -3.20
N HIS A 148 21.30 -18.43 -1.96
CA HIS A 148 20.59 -19.60 -1.46
C HIS A 148 19.07 -19.49 -1.71
N GLU A 149 18.43 -20.62 -2.00
CA GLU A 149 17.00 -20.71 -2.31
C GLU A 149 16.11 -20.08 -1.23
N ASP A 150 16.47 -20.26 0.04
CA ASP A 150 15.69 -19.69 1.16
C ASP A 150 15.77 -18.16 1.20
N ASP A 151 16.93 -17.57 0.93
CA ASP A 151 17.10 -16.12 0.84
C ASP A 151 16.30 -15.55 -0.33
N LEU A 152 16.31 -16.25 -1.47
CA LEU A 152 15.53 -15.87 -2.64
C LEU A 152 14.02 -15.91 -2.34
N ARG A 153 13.58 -16.95 -1.62
CA ARG A 153 12.19 -17.10 -1.20
C ARG A 153 11.76 -15.96 -0.29
N ILE A 154 12.59 -15.59 0.69
CA ILE A 154 12.33 -14.47 1.60
C ILE A 154 12.23 -13.15 0.83
N ARG A 155 13.19 -12.86 -0.07
CA ARG A 155 13.19 -11.62 -0.85
C ARG A 155 12.00 -11.51 -1.80
N CYS A 156 11.65 -12.60 -2.48
CA CYS A 156 10.44 -12.65 -3.31
C CYS A 156 9.18 -12.34 -2.49
N ARG A 157 9.03 -12.96 -1.32
CA ARG A 157 7.89 -12.69 -0.43
C ARG A 157 7.83 -11.23 -0.01
N ILE A 158 8.95 -10.65 0.44
CA ILE A 158 9.05 -9.23 0.82
C ILE A 158 8.68 -8.31 -0.36
N HIS A 159 9.06 -8.67 -1.59
CA HIS A 159 8.67 -7.90 -2.76
C HIS A 159 7.15 -7.90 -3.00
N LEU A 160 6.48 -9.04 -2.80
CA LEU A 160 5.02 -9.11 -2.84
C LEU A 160 4.39 -8.32 -1.70
N GLU A 161 4.93 -8.41 -0.47
CA GLU A 161 4.45 -7.65 0.69
C GLU A 161 4.43 -6.14 0.39
N HIS A 162 5.54 -5.59 -0.14
CA HIS A 162 5.61 -4.18 -0.49
C HIS A 162 4.73 -3.80 -1.68
N SER A 163 4.55 -4.70 -2.65
CA SER A 163 3.63 -4.48 -3.78
C SER A 163 2.17 -4.42 -3.32
N VAL A 164 1.80 -5.27 -2.35
CA VAL A 164 0.47 -5.27 -1.71
C VAL A 164 0.29 -4.02 -0.86
N ASP A 165 1.27 -3.62 -0.05
CA ASP A 165 1.17 -2.42 0.78
C ASP A 165 1.08 -1.13 -0.06
N LEU A 166 1.72 -1.11 -1.24
CA LEU A 166 1.54 -0.07 -2.27
C LEU A 166 0.11 -0.04 -2.82
N LEU A 167 -0.44 -1.19 -3.21
CA LEU A 167 -1.84 -1.31 -3.66
C LEU A 167 -2.81 -0.83 -2.58
N LEU A 168 -2.69 -1.35 -1.35
CA LEU A 168 -3.55 -0.98 -0.23
C LEU A 168 -3.54 0.54 0.02
N SER A 169 -2.37 1.18 -0.05
CA SER A 169 -2.24 2.63 0.11
C SER A 169 -2.95 3.40 -1.02
N SER A 170 -2.89 2.90 -2.26
CA SER A 170 -3.62 3.48 -3.40
C SER A 170 -5.14 3.32 -3.29
N LEU A 171 -5.62 2.31 -2.55
CA LEU A 171 -7.04 2.06 -2.27
C LEU A 171 -7.54 2.77 -0.99
N GLY A 172 -6.69 3.58 -0.36
CA GLY A 172 -7.04 4.32 0.85
C GLY A 172 -6.86 3.54 2.17
N ASP A 173 -6.22 2.37 2.15
CA ASP A 173 -5.88 1.62 3.35
C ASP A 173 -4.48 1.99 3.86
N TYR A 174 -4.45 2.90 4.82
CA TYR A 174 -3.22 3.51 5.33
C TYR A 174 -2.66 2.84 6.60
N TYR A 175 -3.06 1.61 6.93
CA TYR A 175 -2.58 0.92 8.14
C TYR A 175 -1.22 0.26 7.94
N PHE A 176 -0.25 0.43 8.85
CA PHE A 176 1.10 -0.12 8.66
C PHE A 176 1.33 -1.53 9.23
N ARG A 177 0.49 -2.03 10.15
CA ARG A 177 0.87 -3.26 10.86
C ARG A 177 0.66 -4.50 9.99
N GLU A 178 1.77 -5.18 9.76
CA GLU A 178 1.87 -6.47 9.06
C GLU A 178 0.87 -7.52 9.55
N LYS A 179 0.67 -7.66 10.87
CA LYS A 179 -0.23 -8.69 11.43
C LYS A 179 -1.68 -8.60 10.94
N TYR A 180 -2.11 -7.43 10.44
CA TYR A 180 -3.44 -7.23 9.87
C TYR A 180 -3.46 -7.16 8.34
N ARG A 181 -2.32 -7.34 7.66
CA ARG A 181 -2.22 -7.25 6.19
C ARG A 181 -3.30 -8.07 5.50
N MET A 182 -3.52 -9.31 5.94
CA MET A 182 -4.56 -10.14 5.35
C MET A 182 -5.96 -9.56 5.52
N ALA A 183 -6.31 -9.12 6.73
CA ALA A 183 -7.61 -8.49 7.00
C ALA A 183 -7.81 -7.22 6.15
N ARG A 184 -6.75 -6.44 5.95
CA ARG A 184 -6.74 -5.24 5.09
C ARG A 184 -6.97 -5.57 3.62
N ILE A 185 -6.33 -6.61 3.10
CA ILE A 185 -6.56 -7.11 1.74
C ILE A 185 -8.03 -7.51 1.57
N ARG A 186 -8.57 -8.34 2.48
CA ARG A 186 -9.97 -8.78 2.41
C ARG A 186 -10.91 -7.60 2.36
N ARG A 187 -10.70 -6.62 3.25
CA ARG A 187 -11.54 -5.44 3.36
C ARG A 187 -11.45 -4.56 2.12
N SER A 188 -10.25 -4.31 1.61
CA SER A 188 -10.01 -3.36 0.52
C SER A 188 -10.38 -3.90 -0.86
N LEU A 189 -10.35 -5.23 -1.05
CA LEU A 189 -10.75 -5.89 -2.29
C LEU A 189 -12.18 -6.42 -2.28
N LYS A 190 -12.90 -6.28 -1.15
CA LYS A 190 -14.27 -6.82 -1.01
C LYS A 190 -15.24 -6.11 -1.96
N GLY A 191 -16.03 -6.90 -2.67
CA GLY A 191 -17.08 -6.40 -3.56
C GLY A 191 -16.55 -5.98 -4.93
N ASP A 192 -15.26 -6.18 -5.18
CA ASP A 192 -14.60 -5.95 -6.46
C ASP A 192 -14.32 -7.29 -7.17
N CYS A 193 -14.11 -7.26 -8.49
CA CYS A 193 -13.61 -8.40 -9.26
C CYS A 193 -12.27 -8.92 -8.71
N LEU A 194 -11.48 -8.06 -8.04
CA LEU A 194 -10.22 -8.42 -7.39
C LEU A 194 -10.38 -9.27 -6.13
N ALA A 195 -11.61 -9.46 -5.59
CA ALA A 195 -11.82 -10.41 -4.49
C ALA A 195 -11.34 -11.83 -4.85
N LEU A 196 -11.36 -12.18 -6.14
CA LEU A 196 -10.92 -13.49 -6.65
C LEU A 196 -9.40 -13.73 -6.50
N VAL A 197 -8.58 -12.69 -6.37
CA VAL A 197 -7.13 -12.82 -6.20
C VAL A 197 -6.69 -12.82 -4.73
N GLU A 198 -7.61 -12.53 -3.79
CA GLU A 198 -7.31 -12.42 -2.36
C GLU A 198 -6.64 -13.68 -1.79
N ASP A 199 -7.26 -14.85 -1.99
CA ASP A 199 -6.76 -16.13 -1.48
C ASP A 199 -5.40 -16.49 -2.09
N SER A 200 -5.19 -16.10 -3.35
CA SER A 200 -3.94 -16.34 -4.05
C SER A 200 -2.81 -15.48 -3.47
N ILE A 201 -3.06 -14.19 -3.24
CA ILE A 201 -2.12 -13.30 -2.57
C ILE A 201 -1.82 -13.83 -1.16
N SER A 202 -2.86 -14.28 -0.42
CA SER A 202 -2.70 -14.86 0.92
C SER A 202 -1.79 -16.08 0.92
N ALA A 203 -1.98 -16.98 -0.03
CA ALA A 203 -1.19 -18.20 -0.14
C ALA A 203 0.28 -17.87 -0.42
N LEU A 204 0.56 -17.01 -1.39
CA LEU A 204 1.91 -16.60 -1.77
C LEU A 204 2.64 -15.86 -0.64
N LEU A 205 1.95 -14.95 0.07
CA LEU A 205 2.47 -14.30 1.27
C LEU A 205 2.75 -15.28 2.42
N SER A 206 2.09 -16.42 2.45
CA SER A 206 2.37 -17.50 3.41
C SER A 206 3.49 -18.44 2.94
N GLY A 207 4.08 -18.19 1.78
CA GLY A 207 5.07 -19.08 1.13
C GLY A 207 4.47 -20.33 0.49
N ARG A 208 3.13 -20.41 0.37
CA ARG A 208 2.45 -21.52 -0.30
C ARG A 208 2.34 -21.23 -1.80
N MET A 209 2.48 -22.28 -2.60
CA MET A 209 2.25 -22.24 -4.04
C MET A 209 0.77 -22.42 -4.35
N LEU A 210 0.29 -21.82 -5.44
CA LEU A 210 -1.09 -22.03 -5.91
C LEU A 210 -1.21 -23.40 -6.60
N GLU A 211 -2.29 -24.13 -6.31
CA GLU A 211 -2.55 -25.47 -6.85
C GLU A 211 -2.74 -25.46 -8.39
N GLY A 212 -2.52 -26.62 -9.03
CA GLY A 212 -2.75 -26.81 -10.47
C GLY A 212 -1.50 -26.74 -11.37
N ARG A 213 -0.30 -26.68 -10.79
CA ARG A 213 0.97 -26.70 -11.56
C ARG A 213 1.82 -27.86 -11.07
N GLY A 214 1.99 -28.90 -11.90
CA GLY A 214 2.78 -30.10 -11.63
C GLY A 214 4.30 -29.88 -11.51
N LEU A 215 4.72 -28.72 -11.02
CA LEU A 215 6.10 -28.31 -10.80
C LEU A 215 6.17 -27.59 -9.45
N THR A 216 6.70 -28.28 -8.44
CA THR A 216 6.92 -27.74 -7.08
C THR A 216 8.25 -26.98 -6.97
N SER A 217 8.75 -26.42 -8.08
CA SER A 217 10.07 -25.78 -8.12
C SER A 217 10.01 -24.34 -7.59
N LEU A 218 11.11 -23.88 -6.99
CA LEU A 218 11.28 -22.49 -6.55
C LEU A 218 11.01 -21.49 -7.69
N SER A 219 11.43 -21.82 -8.91
CA SER A 219 11.23 -20.99 -10.10
C SER A 219 9.75 -20.84 -10.46
N ALA A 220 8.95 -21.89 -10.30
CA ALA A 220 7.51 -21.80 -10.53
C ALA A 220 6.82 -20.91 -9.49
N TRP A 221 7.21 -21.05 -8.21
CA TRP A 221 6.69 -20.23 -7.13
C TRP A 221 7.12 -18.75 -7.25
N SER A 222 8.39 -18.47 -7.53
CA SER A 222 8.87 -17.09 -7.70
C SER A 222 8.20 -16.40 -8.89
N GLY A 223 7.94 -17.13 -9.97
CA GLY A 223 7.19 -16.58 -11.10
C GLY A 223 5.74 -16.24 -10.80
N GLN A 224 5.06 -17.00 -9.92
CA GLN A 224 3.76 -16.60 -9.38
C GLN A 224 3.89 -15.32 -8.56
N VAL A 225 4.89 -15.25 -7.68
CA VAL A 225 5.14 -14.03 -6.88
C VAL A 225 5.36 -12.81 -7.76
N PHE A 226 6.11 -12.90 -8.86
CA PHE A 226 6.32 -11.79 -9.79
C PHE A 226 5.05 -11.39 -10.54
N ALA A 227 4.24 -12.35 -10.97
CA ALA A 227 2.97 -12.06 -11.62
C ALA A 227 2.03 -11.29 -10.69
N TYR A 228 1.87 -11.73 -9.44
CA TYR A 228 1.01 -11.06 -8.47
C TYR A 228 1.60 -9.73 -7.97
N SER A 229 2.92 -9.61 -7.89
CA SER A 229 3.58 -8.33 -7.59
C SER A 229 3.33 -7.31 -8.70
N THR A 230 3.52 -7.73 -9.96
CA THR A 230 3.22 -6.90 -11.15
C THR A 230 1.75 -6.49 -11.19
N LEU A 231 0.82 -7.41 -10.85
CA LEU A 231 -0.60 -7.09 -10.76
C LEU A 231 -0.85 -5.99 -9.73
N CYS A 232 -0.37 -6.15 -8.49
CA CYS A 232 -0.58 -5.15 -7.44
C CYS A 232 0.00 -3.79 -7.81
N GLN A 233 1.19 -3.78 -8.42
CA GLN A 233 1.88 -2.60 -8.90
C GLN A 233 1.13 -1.89 -10.04
N TYR A 234 0.62 -2.65 -11.01
CA TYR A 234 -0.24 -2.13 -12.07
C TYR A 234 -1.51 -1.51 -11.50
N LEU A 235 -2.24 -2.23 -10.65
CA LEU A 235 -3.47 -1.75 -10.03
C LEU A 235 -3.23 -0.48 -9.19
N ALA A 236 -2.08 -0.39 -8.50
CA ALA A 236 -1.72 0.81 -7.77
C ALA A 236 -1.39 2.00 -8.68
N ALA A 237 -0.69 1.76 -9.80
CA ALA A 237 -0.35 2.81 -10.76
C ALA A 237 -1.58 3.36 -11.52
N PHE A 238 -2.62 2.54 -11.66
CA PHE A 238 -3.84 2.87 -12.40
C PHE A 238 -5.10 2.87 -11.51
N SER A 239 -4.96 3.18 -10.22
CA SER A 239 -6.00 3.02 -9.19
C SER A 239 -7.32 3.74 -9.50
N ASP A 240 -7.24 4.90 -10.16
CA ASP A 240 -8.43 5.68 -10.55
C ASP A 240 -9.14 5.10 -11.78
N PHE A 241 -8.46 4.28 -12.58
CA PHE A 241 -8.92 3.80 -13.88
C PHE A 241 -9.48 2.38 -13.82
N TRP A 242 -8.72 1.45 -13.25
CA TRP A 242 -9.02 0.03 -13.39
C TRP A 242 -10.41 -0.42 -12.87
N PRO A 243 -11.01 0.18 -11.81
CA PRO A 243 -12.32 -0.26 -11.31
C PRO A 243 -13.45 -0.07 -12.32
N GLY A 244 -13.31 0.90 -13.25
CA GLY A 244 -14.32 1.18 -14.27
C GLY A 244 -14.18 0.35 -15.54
N TRP A 245 -13.13 -0.47 -15.67
CA TRP A 245 -12.76 -1.14 -16.92
C TRP A 245 -12.57 -2.66 -16.75
N MET A 246 -11.96 -3.09 -15.65
CA MET A 246 -11.61 -4.49 -15.44
C MET A 246 -12.85 -5.31 -15.10
N THR A 247 -12.98 -6.49 -15.70
CA THR A 247 -14.12 -7.38 -15.48
C THR A 247 -13.74 -8.61 -14.65
N VAL A 248 -14.73 -9.29 -14.09
CA VAL A 248 -14.54 -10.60 -13.43
C VAL A 248 -13.83 -11.59 -14.36
N GLY A 249 -14.22 -11.64 -15.64
CA GLY A 249 -13.61 -12.53 -16.63
C GLY A 249 -12.14 -12.20 -16.93
N ASP A 250 -11.71 -10.95 -16.77
CA ASP A 250 -10.31 -10.57 -16.88
C ASP A 250 -9.48 -11.13 -15.71
N VAL A 251 -10.00 -11.00 -14.49
CA VAL A 251 -9.35 -11.52 -13.29
C VAL A 251 -9.28 -13.05 -13.36
N GLU A 252 -10.36 -13.72 -13.77
CA GLU A 252 -10.37 -15.17 -13.98
C GLU A 252 -9.33 -15.62 -15.05
N ARG A 253 -9.09 -14.81 -16.07
CA ARG A 253 -8.04 -15.09 -17.06
C ARG A 253 -6.64 -14.88 -16.48
N PHE A 254 -6.42 -13.86 -15.68
CA PHE A 254 -5.15 -13.69 -14.94
C PHE A 254 -4.90 -14.83 -13.95
N LEU A 255 -5.95 -15.40 -13.37
CA LEU A 255 -5.86 -16.59 -12.52
C LEU A 255 -5.46 -17.86 -13.33
N LYS A 256 -5.74 -17.89 -14.64
CA LYS A 256 -5.09 -18.86 -15.55
C LYS A 256 -3.64 -18.45 -15.73
N PRO A 257 -2.69 -19.35 -16.04
CA PRO A 257 -1.27 -19.07 -15.82
C PRO A 257 -0.65 -18.02 -16.77
N PRO A 258 -0.23 -16.85 -16.29
CA PRO A 258 1.03 -16.25 -16.70
C PRO A 258 2.07 -16.59 -15.64
N ALA A 259 3.21 -17.14 -16.05
CA ALA A 259 4.39 -17.17 -15.21
C ALA A 259 5.33 -16.10 -15.77
N LEU A 260 5.61 -15.07 -14.98
CA LEU A 260 6.74 -14.20 -15.26
C LEU A 260 7.98 -14.94 -14.74
N GLU A 261 8.91 -15.30 -15.61
CA GLU A 261 10.13 -16.01 -15.18
C GLU A 261 11.09 -15.09 -14.42
N PHE A 262 10.94 -13.77 -14.59
CA PHE A 262 11.80 -12.76 -14.00
C PHE A 262 10.99 -11.62 -13.40
N PRO A 263 11.51 -10.93 -12.38
CA PRO A 263 10.84 -9.78 -11.80
C PRO A 263 10.73 -8.65 -12.83
N VAL A 264 9.52 -8.11 -12.97
CA VAL A 264 9.23 -6.88 -13.72
C VAL A 264 8.52 -5.92 -12.76
N GLY A 265 8.91 -4.65 -12.79
CA GLY A 265 8.38 -3.61 -11.92
C GLY A 265 7.62 -2.54 -12.70
N ILE A 266 6.47 -2.09 -12.19
CA ILE A 266 5.65 -1.02 -12.77
C ILE A 266 5.33 0.00 -11.69
N PHE A 267 5.89 1.21 -11.76
CA PHE A 267 5.72 2.21 -10.69
C PHE A 267 5.32 3.56 -11.24
N LEU A 268 4.20 4.11 -10.77
CA LEU A 268 3.79 5.47 -11.10
C LEU A 268 4.84 6.48 -10.66
N ASN A 269 5.22 7.38 -11.55
CA ASN A 269 6.25 8.38 -11.34
C ASN A 269 5.84 9.72 -11.98
N ASP A 270 5.11 10.52 -11.22
CA ASP A 270 4.47 11.76 -11.67
C ASP A 270 3.50 11.50 -12.83
N LYS A 271 3.86 11.94 -14.04
CA LYS A 271 3.06 11.77 -15.27
C LYS A 271 3.49 10.55 -16.09
N ASP A 272 4.59 9.91 -15.72
CA ASP A 272 5.14 8.73 -16.39
C ASP A 272 5.01 7.49 -15.49
N VAL A 273 5.28 6.33 -16.06
CA VAL A 273 5.47 5.08 -15.33
C VAL A 273 6.91 4.62 -15.51
N LEU A 274 7.57 4.34 -14.38
CA LEU A 274 8.87 3.69 -14.33
C LEU A 274 8.66 2.18 -14.51
N CYS A 275 9.18 1.64 -15.61
CA CYS A 275 9.26 0.21 -15.82
C CYS A 275 10.68 -0.29 -15.50
N LEU A 276 10.75 -1.33 -14.67
CA LEU A 276 11.99 -1.99 -14.25
C LEU A 276 12.01 -3.44 -14.71
N SER A 277 13.16 -3.92 -15.16
CA SER A 277 13.44 -5.34 -15.34
C SER A 277 14.86 -5.67 -14.89
N ARG A 278 15.24 -6.95 -15.01
CA ARG A 278 16.65 -7.35 -14.81
C ARG A 278 17.61 -6.58 -15.72
N ARG A 279 17.20 -6.26 -16.96
CA ARG A 279 18.08 -5.71 -17.99
C ARG A 279 18.06 -4.20 -18.09
N SER A 280 16.95 -3.55 -17.73
CA SER A 280 16.80 -2.12 -17.97
C SER A 280 15.85 -1.44 -17.00
N ALA A 281 16.00 -0.12 -16.91
CA ALA A 281 15.09 0.78 -16.21
C ALA A 281 14.82 1.96 -17.14
N PHE A 282 13.56 2.27 -17.40
CA PHE A 282 13.19 3.39 -18.25
C PHE A 282 11.78 3.89 -17.92
N LYS A 283 11.53 5.17 -18.19
CA LYS A 283 10.21 5.78 -18.04
C LYS A 283 9.45 5.73 -19.36
N ILE A 284 8.15 5.50 -19.29
CA ILE A 284 7.23 5.57 -20.42
C ILE A 284 5.94 6.29 -20.04
N PRO A 285 5.24 6.91 -21.01
CA PRO A 285 3.92 7.49 -20.76
C PRO A 285 2.91 6.47 -20.22
N MET A 286 1.94 6.93 -19.44
CA MET A 286 0.94 6.07 -18.79
C MET A 286 0.13 5.21 -19.77
N GLU A 287 -0.22 5.72 -20.95
CA GLU A 287 -0.98 5.00 -21.97
C GLU A 287 -0.19 3.76 -22.45
N VAL A 288 1.11 3.95 -22.66
CA VAL A 288 2.03 2.89 -23.09
C VAL A 288 2.25 1.90 -21.94
N ALA A 289 2.37 2.40 -20.71
CA ALA A 289 2.55 1.58 -19.53
C ALA A 289 1.33 0.72 -19.21
N ASN A 290 0.12 1.23 -19.46
CA ASN A 290 -1.11 0.47 -19.31
C ASN A 290 -1.08 -0.76 -20.22
N ALA A 291 -0.75 -0.55 -21.50
CA ALA A 291 -0.64 -1.62 -22.48
C ALA A 291 0.43 -2.66 -22.10
N VAL A 292 1.59 -2.20 -21.63
CA VAL A 292 2.69 -3.06 -21.15
C VAL A 292 2.24 -3.89 -19.95
N GLY A 293 1.60 -3.25 -18.96
CA GLY A 293 1.08 -3.93 -17.78
C GLY A 293 0.09 -5.03 -18.14
N LEU A 294 -0.91 -4.73 -18.97
CA LEU A 294 -1.89 -5.73 -19.42
C LEU A 294 -1.23 -6.92 -20.15
N ARG A 295 -0.23 -6.67 -21.00
CA ARG A 295 0.52 -7.75 -21.66
C ARG A 295 1.32 -8.61 -20.69
N LEU A 296 1.99 -7.99 -19.72
CA LEU A 296 2.74 -8.71 -18.67
C LEU A 296 1.83 -9.57 -17.80
N LEU A 297 0.59 -9.13 -17.60
CA LEU A 297 -0.45 -9.87 -16.89
C LEU A 297 -1.10 -10.97 -17.75
N GLY A 298 -0.63 -11.20 -18.98
CA GLY A 298 -1.07 -12.31 -19.83
C GLY A 298 -2.38 -12.04 -20.59
N PHE A 299 -2.81 -10.78 -20.71
CA PHE A 299 -4.01 -10.45 -21.48
C PHE A 299 -3.80 -10.66 -22.98
N SER A 300 -4.87 -11.08 -23.68
CA SER A 300 -4.86 -11.23 -25.14
C SER A 300 -4.62 -9.89 -25.84
N GLU A 301 -4.20 -9.94 -27.11
CA GLU A 301 -4.00 -8.72 -27.90
C GLU A 301 -5.26 -7.86 -27.95
N ASP A 302 -6.41 -8.48 -28.22
CA ASP A 302 -7.69 -7.78 -28.31
C ASP A 302 -8.03 -7.07 -26.99
N ARG A 303 -7.86 -7.73 -25.83
CA ARG A 303 -8.12 -7.09 -24.53
C ARG A 303 -7.12 -6.00 -24.19
N VAL A 304 -5.87 -6.13 -24.63
CA VAL A 304 -4.88 -5.04 -24.46
C VAL A 304 -5.29 -3.83 -25.26
N VAL A 305 -5.77 -4.01 -26.50
CA VAL A 305 -6.29 -2.92 -27.34
C VAL A 305 -7.51 -2.27 -26.67
N GLU A 306 -8.48 -3.06 -26.25
CA GLU A 306 -9.67 -2.56 -25.55
C GLU A 306 -9.30 -1.78 -24.28
N GLY A 307 -8.28 -2.22 -23.54
CA GLY A 307 -7.79 -1.56 -22.33
C GLY A 307 -7.09 -0.23 -22.62
N ILE A 308 -6.34 -0.14 -23.73
CA ILE A 308 -5.77 1.13 -24.22
C ILE A 308 -6.90 2.09 -24.56
N GLU A 309 -7.87 1.66 -25.34
CA GLU A 309 -8.99 2.51 -25.75
C GLU A 309 -9.82 2.99 -24.55
N ALA A 310 -10.06 2.10 -23.58
CA ALA A 310 -10.75 2.46 -22.34
C ALA A 310 -9.98 3.51 -21.56
N TYR A 311 -8.66 3.37 -21.43
CA TYR A 311 -7.81 4.34 -20.75
C TYR A 311 -7.79 5.70 -21.45
N VAL A 312 -7.70 5.70 -22.78
CA VAL A 312 -7.78 6.90 -23.60
C VAL A 312 -9.10 7.64 -23.37
N ARG A 313 -10.24 6.93 -23.43
CA ARG A 313 -11.56 7.53 -23.16
C ARG A 313 -11.64 8.11 -21.74
N TYR A 314 -11.06 7.41 -20.77
CA TYR A 314 -11.00 7.86 -19.39
C TYR A 314 -10.20 9.16 -19.22
N GLU A 315 -9.01 9.28 -19.83
CA GLU A 315 -8.21 10.53 -19.76
C GLU A 315 -8.86 11.68 -20.55
N SER A 316 -9.48 11.40 -21.70
CA SER A 316 -10.25 12.40 -22.46
C SER A 316 -11.43 12.95 -21.65
N ALA A 317 -12.14 12.10 -20.90
CA ALA A 317 -13.21 12.55 -20.01
C ALA A 317 -12.70 13.46 -18.87
N ARG A 318 -11.41 13.39 -18.54
CA ARG A 318 -10.72 14.28 -17.58
C ARG A 318 -10.11 15.53 -18.23
N GLY A 319 -10.36 15.76 -19.53
CA GLY A 319 -9.91 16.95 -20.25
C GLY A 319 -8.42 16.93 -20.65
N ARG A 320 -7.84 15.74 -20.81
CA ARG A 320 -6.46 15.56 -21.27
C ARG A 320 -6.47 14.99 -22.69
N ASP A 321 -6.22 15.85 -23.68
CA ASP A 321 -6.36 15.54 -25.12
C ASP A 321 -5.06 15.06 -25.80
N ASP A 322 -3.96 14.92 -25.06
CA ASP A 322 -2.68 14.43 -25.59
C ASP A 322 -2.68 12.89 -25.77
N VAL A 323 -3.60 12.39 -26.58
CA VAL A 323 -3.77 10.94 -26.83
C VAL A 323 -2.77 10.48 -27.90
N VAL A 324 -1.90 9.53 -27.54
CA VAL A 324 -0.98 8.89 -28.49
C VAL A 324 -1.76 7.97 -29.44
N PRO A 325 -1.61 8.10 -30.77
CA PRO A 325 -2.29 7.24 -31.74
C PRO A 325 -1.98 5.73 -31.56
N GLU A 326 -2.99 4.87 -31.70
CA GLU A 326 -2.95 3.42 -31.45
C GLU A 326 -1.83 2.68 -32.22
N ASN A 327 -1.61 3.06 -33.48
CA ASN A 327 -0.57 2.47 -34.33
C ASN A 327 0.86 2.74 -33.82
N LEU A 328 1.07 3.88 -33.14
CA LEU A 328 2.32 4.26 -32.53
C LEU A 328 2.56 3.50 -31.22
N LEU A 329 1.47 3.22 -30.47
CA LEU A 329 1.48 2.40 -29.26
C LEU A 329 1.88 0.95 -29.56
N ARG A 330 1.30 0.30 -30.59
CA ARG A 330 1.64 -1.10 -30.93
C ARG A 330 3.11 -1.30 -31.31
N LYS A 331 3.68 -0.46 -32.17
CA LYS A 331 5.12 -0.54 -32.55
C LYS A 331 6.07 -0.22 -31.40
N LYS A 332 5.69 0.67 -30.47
CA LYS A 332 6.47 0.97 -29.27
C LYS A 332 6.41 -0.16 -28.25
N LEU A 333 5.25 -0.80 -28.11
CA LEU A 333 5.02 -1.90 -27.17
C LEU A 333 5.97 -3.08 -27.43
N GLN A 334 6.08 -3.56 -28.67
CA GLN A 334 6.98 -4.69 -28.98
C GLN A 334 8.45 -4.36 -28.66
N LYS A 335 8.90 -3.14 -28.95
CA LYS A 335 10.26 -2.68 -28.60
C LYS A 335 10.47 -2.61 -27.09
N ILE A 336 9.45 -2.22 -26.34
CA ILE A 336 9.48 -2.11 -24.88
C ILE A 336 9.54 -3.50 -24.23
N MET A 337 8.72 -4.45 -24.68
CA MET A 337 8.74 -5.84 -24.19
C MET A 337 10.12 -6.48 -24.36
N VAL A 338 10.73 -6.32 -25.54
CA VAL A 338 12.11 -6.78 -25.80
C VAL A 338 13.12 -6.18 -24.82
N ARG A 339 12.98 -4.89 -24.47
CA ARG A 339 13.87 -4.23 -23.48
C ARG A 339 13.62 -4.71 -22.05
N LEU A 340 12.39 -5.06 -21.72
CA LEU A 340 12.06 -5.69 -20.45
C LEU A 340 12.61 -7.11 -20.36
N GLY A 341 12.80 -7.79 -21.50
CA GLY A 341 13.35 -9.14 -21.57
C GLY A 341 12.28 -10.22 -21.34
N VAL A 342 11.06 -9.93 -21.82
CA VAL A 342 9.83 -10.72 -21.70
C VAL A 342 9.12 -10.81 -23.04
#